data_AF-A0A355A3Q1-F1
#
_entry.id   AF-A0A355A3Q1-F1
#
_cell.length_a   1.000
_cell.length_b   1.000
_cell.length_c   1.000
_cell.angle_alpha   90.00
_cell.angle_beta   90.00
_cell.angle_gamma   90.00
#
_symmetry.space_group_name_H-M   'P 1'
#
loop_
_entity.id
_entity.type
_entity.pdbx_description
1 polymer ?
#
loop_
_entity_poly.entity_id
_entity_poly.type
_entity_poly.pdbx_seq_one_letter_code
_entity_poly.pdbx_strand_id
1 'polypeptide(L)'
;GVIKVISKENPTAKVYVAVNMVKSKEEGEQVFERLMMVAEKFLQFPLEPLGMIFYDQNVPKAVKQQQPFSLTHPESKASLSVLRIAQ
;
A
#
# COMPACT_ATOMS: atom_id res chain seq x y z
N GLY A 1 14.95 -4.57 -1.32
CA GLY A 1 15.79 -4.05 -2.41
C GLY A 1 15.64 -2.55 -2.52
N VAL A 2 14.53 -2.08 -3.07
CA VAL A 2 14.28 -0.65 -3.35
C VAL A 2 14.44 0.26 -2.13
N ILE A 3 13.82 -0.08 -0.99
CA ILE A 3 13.91 0.73 0.24
C ILE A 3 15.37 0.92 0.69
N LYS A 4 16.20 -0.13 0.60
CA LYS A 4 17.63 -0.07 0.94
C LYS A 4 18.42 0.85 0.01
N VAL A 5 18.05 0.89 -1.28
CA VAL A 5 18.69 1.78 -2.24
C VAL A 5 18.29 3.22 -1.93
N ILE A 6 16.98 3.48 -1.72
CA ILE A 6 16.48 4.82 -1.37
C ILE A 6 17.12 5.31 -0.07
N SER A 7 17.18 4.48 0.98
CA SER A 7 17.76 4.88 2.26
C SER A 7 19.24 5.26 2.16
N LYS A 8 19.97 4.68 1.20
CA LYS A 8 21.39 4.96 0.97
C LYS A 8 21.59 6.20 0.10
N GLU A 9 20.84 6.30 -1.00
CA GLU A 9 21.01 7.38 -1.99
C GLU A 9 20.30 8.68 -1.56
N ASN A 10 19.21 8.58 -0.80
CA ASN A 10 18.49 9.71 -0.23
C ASN A 10 17.99 9.41 1.20
N PRO A 11 18.88 9.57 2.21
CA PRO A 11 18.54 9.30 3.61
C PRO A 11 17.41 10.17 4.18
N THR A 12 17.11 11.31 3.54
CA THR A 12 16.05 12.24 3.97
C THR A 12 14.72 12.02 3.26
N ALA A 13 14.64 11.04 2.35
CA ALA A 13 13.41 10.75 1.62
C ALA A 13 12.30 10.30 2.57
N LYS A 14 11.08 10.82 2.37
CA LYS A 14 9.88 10.30 3.01
C LYS A 14 9.29 9.20 2.14
N VAL A 15 9.26 7.98 2.65
CA VAL A 15 8.71 6.82 1.93
C VAL A 15 7.39 6.41 2.58
N TYR A 16 6.31 6.63 1.82
CA TYR A 16 4.97 6.23 2.19
C TYR A 16 4.67 4.83 1.67
N VAL A 17 4.07 3.98 2.52
CA VAL A 17 3.79 2.58 2.21
C VAL A 17 2.29 2.34 2.16
N ALA A 18 1.81 1.78 1.05
CA ALA A 18 0.48 1.20 0.97
C ALA A 18 0.57 -0.33 0.85
N VAL A 19 -0.23 -1.05 1.63
CA VAL A 19 -0.32 -2.52 1.55
C VAL A 19 -1.51 -2.89 0.66
N ASN A 20 -1.24 -3.57 -0.44
CA ASN A 20 -2.27 -3.98 -1.40
C ASN A 20 -2.68 -5.44 -1.22
N MET A 21 -3.90 -5.79 -1.67
CA MET A 21 -4.50 -7.12 -1.61
C MET A 21 -4.68 -7.66 -0.18
N VAL A 22 -4.99 -6.78 0.76
CA VAL A 22 -5.22 -7.14 2.17
C VAL A 22 -6.55 -7.89 2.32
N LYS A 23 -6.58 -9.02 3.04
CA LYS A 23 -7.81 -9.80 3.27
C LYS A 23 -8.53 -9.39 4.54
N SER A 24 -7.79 -8.94 5.55
CA SER A 24 -8.35 -8.40 6.80
C SER A 24 -7.51 -7.24 7.33
N LYS A 25 -8.10 -6.37 8.15
CA LYS A 25 -7.38 -5.21 8.71
C LYS A 25 -6.14 -5.66 9.49
N GLU A 26 -6.28 -6.74 10.25
CA GLU A 26 -5.23 -7.31 11.09
C GLU A 26 -4.05 -7.80 10.26
N GLU A 27 -4.29 -8.44 9.10
CA GLU A 27 -3.23 -8.83 8.17
C GLU A 27 -2.47 -7.61 7.66
N GLY A 28 -3.18 -6.55 7.27
CA GLY A 28 -2.58 -5.31 6.81
C GLY A 28 -1.72 -4.64 7.90
N GLU A 29 -2.21 -4.60 9.13
CA GLU A 29 -1.49 -4.04 10.30
C GLU A 29 -0.21 -4.83 10.58
N GLN A 30 -0.27 -6.16 10.59
CA GLN A 30 0.90 -7.02 10.79
C GLN A 30 1.97 -6.83 9.71
N VAL A 31 1.56 -6.63 8.45
CA VAL A 31 2.49 -6.36 7.34
C VAL A 31 3.16 -5.01 7.53
N PHE A 32 2.41 -3.98 7.92
CA PHE A 32 2.94 -2.66 8.23
C PHE A 32 3.97 -2.70 9.35
N GLU A 33 3.60 -3.26 10.50
CA GLU A 33 4.46 -3.36 11.68
C GLU A 33 5.77 -4.08 11.36
N ARG A 34 5.68 -5.23 10.68
CA ARG A 34 6.86 -6.01 10.31
C ARG A 34 7.77 -5.23 9.36
N LEU A 35 7.22 -4.56 8.35
CA LEU A 35 8.02 -3.85 7.37
C LEU A 35 8.71 -2.62 7.99
N MET A 36 7.98 -1.83 8.78
CA MET A 36 8.53 -0.67 9.49
C MET A 36 9.61 -1.10 10.46
N MET A 37 9.36 -2.14 11.27
CA MET A 37 10.34 -2.65 12.23
C MET A 37 11.64 -3.08 11.55
N VAL A 38 11.57 -3.78 10.42
CA VAL A 38 12.75 -4.23 9.69
C VAL A 38 13.49 -3.05 9.06
N ALA A 39 12.78 -2.08 8.48
CA ALA A 39 13.40 -0.90 7.90
C ALA A 39 14.12 -0.06 8.98
N GLU A 40 13.47 0.18 10.12
CA GLU A 40 14.05 0.91 11.24
C GLU A 40 15.28 0.18 11.81
N LYS A 41 15.12 -1.10 12.14
CA LYS A 41 16.18 -1.90 12.80
C LYS A 41 17.43 -2.06 11.95
N PHE A 42 17.28 -2.26 10.64
CA PHE A 42 18.40 -2.62 9.76
C PHE A 42 18.89 -1.50 8.87
N LEU A 43 18.06 -0.49 8.59
CA LEU A 43 18.39 0.62 7.70
C LEU A 43 18.41 1.98 8.42
N GLN A 44 17.95 2.06 9.68
CA GLN A 44 17.78 3.33 10.41
C GLN A 44 16.96 4.33 9.58
N PHE A 45 15.96 3.81 8.89
CA PHE A 45 15.18 4.53 7.89
C PHE A 45 13.69 4.32 8.17
N PRO A 46 13.04 5.28 8.85
CA PRO A 46 11.63 5.17 9.19
C PRO A 46 10.77 5.24 7.92
N LEU A 47 9.71 4.45 7.90
CA LEU A 47 8.72 4.42 6.83
C LEU A 47 7.39 4.97 7.33
N GLU A 48 6.65 5.64 6.46
CA GLU A 48 5.37 6.25 6.79
C GLU A 48 4.22 5.34 6.33
N PRO A 49 3.27 4.94 7.20
CA PRO A 49 2.07 4.24 6.76
C PRO A 49 1.17 5.18 5.95
N LEU A 50 0.73 4.73 4.78
CA LEU A 50 -0.22 5.46 3.93
C LEU A 50 -1.63 4.87 3.98
N GLY A 51 -1.75 3.55 3.82
CA GLY A 51 -3.05 2.88 3.91
C GLY A 51 -3.08 1.47 3.33
N MET A 52 -4.27 0.87 3.35
CA MET A 52 -4.49 -0.52 2.91
C MET A 52 -5.51 -0.57 1.79
N ILE A 53 -5.21 -1.38 0.77
CA ILE A 53 -6.12 -1.69 -0.32
C ILE A 53 -6.59 -3.13 -0.13
N PHE A 54 -7.87 -3.31 0.19
CA PHE A 54 -8.44 -4.63 0.39
C PHE A 54 -8.53 -5.40 -0.92
N TYR A 55 -8.35 -6.72 -0.84
CA TYR A 55 -8.59 -7.61 -1.97
C TYR A 55 -10.02 -7.46 -2.49
N ASP A 56 -10.16 -7.28 -3.80
CA ASP A 56 -11.42 -7.10 -4.47
C ASP A 56 -11.40 -7.78 -5.84
N GLN A 57 -12.41 -8.62 -6.11
CA GLN A 57 -12.54 -9.33 -7.39
C GLN A 57 -12.87 -8.39 -8.57
N ASN A 58 -13.29 -7.15 -8.31
CA ASN A 58 -13.58 -6.16 -9.33
C ASN A 58 -12.30 -5.57 -9.95
N VAL A 59 -11.17 -5.59 -9.23
CA VAL A 59 -9.87 -5.15 -9.75
C VAL A 59 -9.47 -5.94 -11.01
N PRO A 60 -9.37 -7.28 -11.00
CA PRO A 60 -9.00 -8.03 -12.20
C PRO A 60 -10.07 -7.95 -13.30
N LYS A 61 -11.36 -7.77 -12.97
CA LYS A 61 -12.41 -7.54 -13.98
C LYS A 61 -12.19 -6.22 -14.71
N ALA A 62 -11.93 -5.15 -13.98
CA ALA A 62 -11.69 -3.82 -14.52
C ALA A 62 -10.41 -3.78 -15.37
N VAL A 63 -9.34 -4.45 -14.93
CA VAL A 63 -8.10 -4.62 -15.71
C VAL A 63 -8.37 -5.30 -17.05
N LYS A 64 -9.15 -6.40 -17.07
CA LYS A 64 -9.53 -7.09 -18.32
C LYS A 64 -10.36 -6.21 -19.26
N GLN A 65 -11.16 -5.31 -18.70
CA GLN A 65 -11.96 -4.34 -19.45
C GLN A 65 -11.16 -3.10 -19.89
N GLN A 66 -9.88 -3.00 -19.50
CA GLN A 66 -9.03 -1.82 -19.72
C GLN A 66 -9.67 -0.53 -19.19
N GLN A 67 -10.38 -0.64 -18.07
CA GLN A 67 -11.03 0.48 -17.40
C GLN A 67 -10.61 0.50 -15.92
N PRO A 68 -10.36 1.68 -15.32
CA PRO A 68 -10.06 1.76 -13.89
C PRO A 68 -11.21 1.21 -13.03
N PHE A 69 -10.86 0.43 -11.98
CA PHE A 69 -11.85 -0.09 -11.04
C PHE A 69 -12.54 1.03 -10.24
N SER A 70 -11.88 2.17 -10.04
CA SER A 70 -12.46 3.36 -9.39
C SER A 70 -13.57 4.01 -10.21
N LEU A 71 -13.53 3.89 -11.55
CA LEU A 71 -14.56 4.43 -12.43
C LEU A 71 -15.69 3.42 -12.69
N THR A 72 -15.33 2.15 -12.88
CA THR A 72 -16.31 1.09 -13.22
C THR A 72 -17.01 0.51 -11.99
N HIS A 73 -16.36 0.52 -10.83
CA HIS A 73 -16.86 -0.04 -9.58
C HIS A 73 -16.55 0.92 -8.40
N PRO A 74 -17.11 2.14 -8.38
CA PRO A 74 -16.76 3.18 -7.39
C PRO A 74 -17.01 2.76 -5.93
N GLU A 75 -18.01 1.91 -5.69
CA GLU A 75 -18.36 1.40 -4.36
C GLU A 75 -17.61 0.10 -3.98
N SER A 76 -16.65 -0.34 -4.80
CA SER A 76 -15.86 -1.53 -4.52
C SER A 76 -14.92 -1.30 -3.33
N LYS A 77 -14.52 -2.37 -2.63
CA LYS A 77 -13.60 -2.26 -1.48
C LYS A 77 -12.28 -1.62 -1.89
N ALA A 78 -11.76 -1.99 -3.07
CA ALA A 78 -10.52 -1.41 -3.59
C ALA A 78 -10.67 0.08 -3.93
N SER A 79 -11.80 0.48 -4.53
CA SER A 79 -12.10 1.89 -4.85
C SER A 79 -12.20 2.74 -3.59
N LEU A 80 -12.96 2.27 -2.59
CA LEU A 80 -13.12 2.96 -1.31
C LEU A 80 -11.79 3.03 -0.54
N SER A 81 -10.97 1.98 -0.59
CA SER A 81 -9.61 1.99 -0.03
C SER A 81 -8.73 3.08 -0.64
N VAL A 82 -8.70 3.17 -1.98
CA VAL A 82 -7.90 4.19 -2.67
C VAL A 82 -8.44 5.59 -2.41
N LEU A 83 -9.77 5.76 -2.39
CA LEU A 83 -10.40 7.03 -2.05
C LEU A 83 -10.00 7.48 -0.65
N ARG A 84 -9.99 6.57 0.33
CA ARG A 84 -9.54 6.86 1.70
C ARG A 84 -8.07 7.24 1.79
N ILE A 85 -7.22 6.68 0.91
CA ILE A 85 -5.80 7.04 0.83
C ILE A 85 -5.60 8.44 0.21
N ALA A 86 -6.50 8.88 -0.66
CA ALA A 86 -6.41 10.15 -1.37
C ALA A 86 -6.99 11.36 -0.61
N GLN A 87 -7.66 11.11 0.53
CA GLN A 87 -8.18 12.14 1.44
C GLN A 87 -7.07 12.71 2.32
#